data_AF-A0A9W8GUY9-F1
#
_entry.id   AF-A0A9W8GUY9-F1
#
_cell.length_a   1.000
_cell.length_b   1.000
_cell.length_c   1.000
_cell.angle_alpha   90.00
_cell.angle_beta   90.00
_cell.angle_gamma   90.00
#
_symmetry.space_group_name_H-M   'P 1'
#
loop_
_entity.id
_entity.type
_entity.pdbx_description
1 polymer ?
#
loop_
_entity_poly.entity_id
_entity_poly.type
_entity_poly.pdbx_seq_one_letter_code
_entity_poly.pdbx_strand_id
1 'polypeptide(L)'
;MPVEVMSQPNIAALADHDLTNALYRSSSADEGSTDGSTDLAYTSAKPPPSASSRHVRLRSRPSTKPLTVDKSSPQRLSPERNVILNTRNPLIIWLAKNELQLSLFLLAVVHSCYWAGYEWPSLWIRMQHKSTLADNHTIEGQRYVRGIHDVKFVFYWVIQIIAARSILLHHLLPVIPRCLGITNDRKERRFCEMGWSMLYILSSWCIGFRVWQTSSYFMSTQNMYINYPDDHVIMSYGLKWFYLVQSAFWLSNVYTIHVEERRKDHNEMLAHHVVTIALVL
;
A
#
# COMPACT_ATOMS: atom_id res chain seq x y z
N MET A 1 19.22 16.21 63.19
CA MET A 1 19.05 14.77 62.93
C MET A 1 17.84 14.59 62.02
N PRO A 2 17.99 14.08 60.80
CA PRO A 2 16.84 13.66 60.00
C PRO A 2 16.53 12.17 60.25
N VAL A 3 15.25 11.87 60.36
CA VAL A 3 14.69 10.53 60.57
C VAL A 3 14.65 9.80 59.23
N GLU A 4 15.32 8.66 59.17
CA GLU A 4 15.41 7.75 58.02
C GLU A 4 14.15 6.88 57.95
N VAL A 5 13.35 7.03 56.89
CA VAL A 5 12.17 6.19 56.64
C VAL A 5 12.60 4.99 55.79
N MET A 6 12.68 3.84 56.44
CA MET A 6 13.04 2.54 55.88
C MET A 6 11.89 2.01 54.98
N SER A 7 12.09 1.93 53.67
CA SER A 7 11.09 1.38 52.75
C SER A 7 11.06 -0.15 52.85
N GLN A 8 9.91 -0.73 53.14
CA GLN A 8 9.70 -2.18 53.08
C GLN A 8 9.72 -2.70 51.62
N PRO A 9 10.31 -3.89 51.36
CA PRO A 9 10.32 -4.46 50.02
C PRO A 9 8.94 -5.00 49.60
N ASN A 10 8.60 -4.73 48.34
CA ASN A 10 7.32 -5.05 47.71
C ASN A 10 7.21 -6.57 47.43
N ILE A 11 6.42 -7.28 48.24
CA ILE A 11 6.27 -8.75 48.24
C ILE A 11 5.72 -9.29 46.90
N ALA A 12 5.08 -8.44 46.09
CA ALA A 12 4.55 -8.83 44.78
C ALA A 12 5.64 -9.17 43.74
N ALA A 13 6.85 -8.62 43.87
CA ALA A 13 7.93 -8.84 42.89
C ALA A 13 8.59 -10.22 43.01
N LEU A 14 8.49 -10.87 44.18
CA LEU A 14 9.10 -12.20 44.40
C LEU A 14 8.25 -13.34 43.81
N ALA A 15 6.93 -13.18 43.70
CA ALA A 15 6.05 -14.23 43.19
C ALA A 15 6.12 -14.39 41.65
N ASP A 16 6.39 -13.30 40.91
CA ASP A 16 6.45 -13.32 39.44
C ASP A 16 7.75 -13.95 38.91
N HIS A 17 8.85 -13.81 39.66
CA HIS A 17 10.15 -14.33 39.27
C HIS A 17 10.22 -15.87 39.33
N ASP A 18 9.51 -16.49 40.28
CA ASP A 18 9.47 -17.97 40.41
C ASP A 18 8.59 -18.63 39.34
N LEU A 19 7.50 -17.99 38.92
CA LEU A 19 6.65 -18.48 37.84
C LEU A 19 7.36 -18.46 36.47
N THR A 20 8.20 -17.45 36.24
CA THR A 20 8.94 -17.29 34.98
C THR A 20 10.02 -18.36 34.83
N ASN A 21 10.71 -18.71 35.91
CA ASN A 21 11.71 -19.79 35.92
C ASN A 21 11.09 -21.19 35.78
N ALA A 22 9.88 -21.41 36.31
CA ALA A 22 9.17 -22.68 36.15
C ALA A 22 8.76 -22.94 34.70
N LEU A 23 8.32 -21.89 33.98
CA LEU A 23 7.92 -21.98 32.57
C LEU A 23 9.11 -22.17 31.62
N TYR A 24 10.28 -21.62 31.94
CA TYR A 24 11.49 -21.84 31.14
C TYR A 24 11.98 -23.29 31.24
N ARG A 25 11.86 -23.91 32.42
CA ARG A 25 12.34 -25.29 32.66
C ARG A 25 11.51 -26.37 31.98
N SER A 26 10.23 -26.10 31.67
CA SER A 26 9.37 -27.05 30.93
C SER A 26 9.58 -27.00 29.41
N SER A 27 10.14 -25.91 28.87
CA SER A 27 10.35 -25.77 27.42
C SER A 27 11.64 -26.41 26.93
N SER A 28 12.61 -26.69 27.81
CA SER A 28 13.94 -27.20 27.43
C SER A 28 14.07 -28.73 27.47
N ALA A 29 12.96 -29.46 27.69
CA ALA A 29 12.99 -30.91 27.89
C ALA A 29 12.67 -31.75 26.64
N ASP A 30 12.40 -31.14 25.47
CA ASP A 30 11.81 -31.87 24.32
C ASP A 30 12.62 -31.82 23.01
N GLU A 31 13.92 -31.51 23.06
CA GLU A 31 14.80 -31.62 21.89
C GLU A 31 16.02 -32.51 22.18
N GLY A 32 15.91 -33.78 21.78
CA GLY A 32 17.06 -34.67 21.67
C GLY A 32 16.68 -36.08 21.25
N SER A 33 16.97 -36.44 19.98
CA SER A 33 17.49 -37.75 19.53
C SER A 33 17.09 -38.04 18.07
N THR A 34 18.05 -38.01 17.14
CA THR A 34 18.40 -39.19 16.32
C THR A 34 19.66 -38.93 15.49
N ASP A 35 20.62 -39.84 15.65
CA ASP A 35 21.93 -39.96 15.02
C ASP A 35 21.91 -40.16 13.49
N GLY A 36 23.03 -39.78 12.85
CA GLY A 36 23.83 -40.80 12.16
C GLY A 36 24.02 -40.72 10.63
N SER A 37 25.28 -40.46 10.26
CA SER A 37 25.99 -40.91 9.05
C SER A 37 25.76 -40.22 7.69
N THR A 38 26.75 -39.39 7.36
CA THR A 38 27.23 -39.08 6.01
C THR A 38 27.84 -40.31 5.34
N ASP A 39 27.56 -40.54 4.06
CA ASP A 39 28.53 -41.13 3.12
C ASP A 39 28.24 -40.69 1.68
N LEU A 40 29.27 -40.12 1.06
CA LEU A 40 29.39 -39.78 -0.35
C LEU A 40 29.88 -41.02 -1.11
N ALA A 41 29.21 -41.43 -2.18
CA ALA A 41 29.84 -42.25 -3.21
C ALA A 41 29.19 -42.08 -4.59
N TYR A 42 30.07 -41.74 -5.52
CA TYR A 42 29.90 -41.53 -6.95
C TYR A 42 29.74 -42.87 -7.70
N THR A 43 28.88 -42.87 -8.73
CA THR A 43 28.93 -43.66 -9.98
C THR A 43 29.15 -45.19 -9.96
N SER A 44 28.21 -45.94 -10.54
CA SER A 44 28.54 -46.94 -11.58
C SER A 44 27.29 -47.39 -12.35
N ALA A 45 27.41 -47.40 -13.68
CA ALA A 45 26.39 -47.80 -14.63
C ALA A 45 26.22 -49.33 -14.74
N LYS A 46 25.04 -49.80 -15.15
CA LYS A 46 24.84 -51.15 -15.72
C LYS A 46 23.78 -51.14 -16.84
N PRO A 47 23.94 -51.97 -17.90
CA PRO A 47 23.28 -51.81 -19.21
C PRO A 47 21.96 -52.62 -19.34
N PRO A 48 21.18 -52.44 -20.43
CA PRO A 48 19.84 -53.02 -20.55
C PRO A 48 19.87 -54.42 -21.18
N PRO A 49 18.83 -55.25 -20.96
CA PRO A 49 18.49 -56.31 -21.89
C PRO A 49 17.05 -56.23 -22.44
N SER A 50 17.01 -56.22 -23.77
CA SER A 50 16.08 -56.86 -24.71
C SER A 50 14.58 -57.04 -24.41
N ALA A 51 13.78 -56.40 -25.28
CA ALA A 51 12.69 -56.96 -26.09
C ALA A 51 11.86 -58.14 -25.52
N SER A 52 10.59 -57.86 -25.23
CA SER A 52 9.51 -58.85 -25.32
C SER A 52 8.29 -58.23 -26.01
N SER A 53 7.89 -58.87 -27.10
CA SER A 53 6.71 -58.56 -27.92
C SER A 53 5.41 -58.74 -27.13
N ARG A 54 4.51 -57.74 -27.17
CA ARG A 54 3.10 -57.98 -26.83
C ARG A 54 2.15 -56.97 -27.50
N HIS A 55 1.43 -57.48 -28.51
CA HIS A 55 0.14 -57.06 -29.05
C HIS A 55 -0.25 -55.57 -29.03
N VAL A 56 -0.17 -54.94 -30.21
CA VAL A 56 -0.91 -53.72 -30.54
C VAL A 56 -2.41 -54.01 -30.46
N ARG A 57 -3.04 -53.58 -29.35
CA ARG A 57 -4.49 -53.45 -29.26
C ARG A 57 -4.85 -52.05 -29.75
N LEU A 58 -5.45 -51.95 -30.94
CA LEU A 58 -6.06 -50.71 -31.46
C LEU A 58 -7.12 -50.25 -30.45
N ARG A 59 -6.76 -49.31 -29.58
CA ARG A 59 -7.69 -48.66 -28.66
C ARG A 59 -8.41 -47.58 -29.44
N SER A 60 -9.71 -47.78 -29.65
CA SER A 60 -10.63 -46.80 -30.21
C SER A 60 -10.47 -45.45 -29.48
N ARG A 61 -10.41 -44.39 -30.27
CA ARG A 61 -10.31 -43.00 -29.85
C ARG A 61 -11.51 -42.68 -28.93
N PRO A 62 -11.32 -42.25 -27.66
CA PRO A 62 -12.45 -41.76 -26.89
C PRO A 62 -12.96 -40.49 -27.58
N SER A 63 -14.25 -40.51 -27.92
CA SER A 63 -14.97 -39.33 -28.39
C SER A 63 -14.78 -38.21 -27.37
N THR A 64 -13.98 -37.22 -27.72
CA THR A 64 -13.90 -35.95 -27.00
C THR A 64 -15.26 -35.29 -27.14
N LYS A 65 -16.09 -35.43 -26.10
CA LYS A 65 -17.20 -34.50 -25.89
C LYS A 65 -16.62 -33.08 -26.02
N PRO A 66 -17.20 -32.20 -26.84
CA PRO A 66 -16.71 -30.84 -26.93
C PRO A 66 -16.73 -30.26 -25.53
N LEU A 67 -15.58 -29.75 -25.05
CA LEU A 67 -15.55 -28.89 -23.89
C LEU A 67 -16.58 -27.79 -24.17
N THR A 68 -17.66 -27.78 -23.40
CA THR A 68 -18.51 -26.62 -23.29
C THR A 68 -17.61 -25.51 -22.77
N VAL A 69 -17.12 -24.68 -23.68
CA VAL A 69 -16.58 -23.36 -23.35
C VAL A 69 -17.71 -22.67 -22.62
N ASP A 70 -17.59 -22.59 -21.29
CA ASP A 70 -18.47 -21.78 -20.48
C ASP A 70 -18.39 -20.36 -21.05
N LYS A 71 -19.49 -19.91 -21.67
CA LYS A 71 -19.66 -18.54 -22.16
C LYS A 71 -19.90 -17.64 -20.95
N SER A 72 -18.96 -17.60 -20.01
CA SER A 72 -18.94 -16.61 -18.95
C SER A 72 -18.47 -15.28 -19.53
N SER A 73 -19.39 -14.61 -20.24
CA SER A 73 -19.40 -13.19 -20.66
C SER A 73 -18.21 -12.67 -21.48
N PRO A 74 -18.43 -11.97 -22.61
CA PRO A 74 -17.35 -11.25 -23.26
C PRO A 74 -16.87 -10.14 -22.32
N GLN A 75 -15.67 -10.31 -21.75
CA GLN A 75 -14.88 -9.21 -21.20
C GLN A 75 -14.60 -8.24 -22.36
N ARG A 76 -15.48 -7.24 -22.51
CA ARG A 76 -15.37 -6.26 -23.58
C ARG A 76 -14.19 -5.36 -23.23
N LEU A 77 -13.07 -5.57 -23.90
CA LEU A 77 -11.99 -4.59 -23.96
C LEU A 77 -12.61 -3.26 -24.41
N SER A 78 -12.52 -2.21 -23.61
CA SER A 78 -12.81 -0.88 -24.11
C SER A 78 -11.71 -0.53 -25.12
N PRO A 79 -12.02 -0.25 -26.40
CA PRO A 79 -10.99 -0.05 -27.42
C PRO A 79 -10.03 1.11 -27.12
N GLU A 80 -10.44 2.06 -26.27
CA GLU A 80 -9.69 3.27 -25.97
C GLU A 80 -8.83 3.19 -24.70
N ARG A 81 -8.99 2.14 -23.90
CA ARG A 81 -8.18 1.95 -22.71
C ARG A 81 -7.98 0.48 -22.47
N ASN A 82 -6.74 0.09 -22.22
CA ASN A 82 -6.36 -1.26 -21.84
C ASN A 82 -7.04 -1.77 -20.55
N VAL A 83 -8.08 -1.15 -20.00
CA VAL A 83 -8.72 -1.57 -18.74
C VAL A 83 -9.90 -2.52 -19.03
N ILE A 84 -9.87 -3.70 -18.41
CA ILE A 84 -11.02 -4.62 -18.38
C ILE A 84 -11.86 -4.24 -17.16
N LEU A 85 -13.07 -3.73 -17.39
CA LEU A 85 -13.95 -3.30 -16.32
C LEU A 85 -14.69 -4.48 -15.70
N ASN A 86 -14.71 -4.55 -14.37
CA ASN A 86 -15.34 -5.64 -13.62
C ASN A 86 -16.86 -5.48 -13.43
N THR A 87 -17.48 -4.41 -13.94
CA THR A 87 -18.87 -4.10 -13.62
C THR A 87 -19.72 -3.88 -14.87
N ARG A 88 -21.00 -4.25 -14.77
CA ARG A 88 -22.01 -4.01 -15.80
C ARG A 88 -22.72 -2.66 -15.63
N ASN A 89 -22.50 -1.97 -14.51
CA ASN A 89 -23.12 -0.69 -14.22
C ASN A 89 -22.62 0.39 -15.20
N PRO A 90 -23.51 1.00 -16.02
CA PRO A 90 -23.11 1.97 -17.03
C PRO A 90 -22.45 3.22 -16.42
N LEU A 91 -22.86 3.60 -15.20
CA LEU A 91 -22.31 4.74 -14.47
C LEU A 91 -20.84 4.54 -14.11
N ILE A 92 -20.46 3.36 -13.61
CA ILE A 92 -19.06 3.08 -13.24
C ILE A 92 -18.20 2.99 -14.50
N ILE A 93 -18.75 2.40 -15.57
CA ILE A 93 -18.08 2.37 -16.88
C ILE A 93 -17.85 3.80 -17.39
N TRP A 94 -18.85 4.67 -17.29
CA TRP A 94 -18.76 6.07 -17.69
C TRP A 94 -17.76 6.84 -16.80
N LEU A 95 -17.80 6.64 -15.49
CA LEU A 95 -16.90 7.26 -14.52
C LEU A 95 -15.45 6.87 -14.80
N ALA A 96 -15.19 5.58 -14.99
CA ALA A 96 -13.87 5.08 -15.34
C ALA A 96 -13.39 5.71 -16.66
N LYS A 97 -14.24 5.75 -17.70
CA LYS A 97 -13.91 6.36 -19.00
C LYS A 97 -13.58 7.85 -18.91
N ASN A 98 -14.29 8.60 -18.08
CA ASN A 98 -14.13 10.04 -17.94
C ASN A 98 -13.28 10.44 -16.72
N GLU A 99 -12.56 9.48 -16.10
CA GLU A 99 -11.78 9.70 -14.87
C GLU A 99 -10.87 10.93 -14.93
N LEU A 100 -10.12 11.10 -16.03
CA LEU A 100 -9.26 12.26 -16.23
C LEU A 100 -10.06 13.55 -16.34
N GLN A 101 -11.06 13.58 -17.21
CA GLN A 101 -11.85 14.78 -17.49
C GLN A 101 -12.63 15.23 -16.26
N LEU A 102 -13.24 14.29 -15.53
CA LEU A 102 -13.97 14.57 -14.31
C LEU A 102 -13.03 15.13 -13.23
N SER A 103 -11.88 14.49 -13.02
CA SER A 103 -10.93 14.95 -12.01
C SER A 103 -10.40 16.34 -12.34
N LEU A 104 -10.03 16.59 -13.61
CA LEU A 104 -9.60 17.91 -14.07
C LEU A 104 -10.71 18.95 -13.98
N PHE A 105 -11.96 18.59 -14.29
CA PHE A 105 -13.10 19.49 -14.16
C PHE A 105 -13.32 19.89 -12.69
N LEU A 106 -13.32 18.92 -11.77
CA LEU A 106 -13.47 19.19 -10.33
C LEU A 106 -12.35 20.09 -9.81
N LEU A 107 -11.10 19.83 -10.21
CA LEU A 107 -9.97 20.67 -9.87
C LEU A 107 -10.10 22.07 -10.47
N ALA A 108 -10.49 22.18 -11.74
CA ALA A 108 -10.69 23.46 -12.41
C ALA A 108 -11.78 24.28 -11.71
N VAL A 109 -12.89 23.66 -11.30
CA VAL A 109 -13.96 24.35 -10.55
C VAL A 109 -13.43 24.87 -9.21
N VAL A 110 -12.75 24.02 -8.42
CA VAL A 110 -12.20 24.42 -7.12
C VAL A 110 -11.21 25.58 -7.26
N HIS A 111 -10.28 25.50 -8.21
CA HIS A 111 -9.28 26.55 -8.47
C HIS A 111 -9.90 27.82 -9.06
N SER A 112 -10.89 27.70 -9.94
CA SER A 112 -11.60 28.86 -10.51
C SER A 112 -12.38 29.60 -9.44
N CYS A 113 -13.08 28.88 -8.56
CA CYS A 113 -13.77 29.49 -7.43
C CYS A 113 -12.78 30.12 -6.44
N TYR A 114 -11.63 29.50 -6.21
CA TYR A 114 -10.59 30.10 -5.36
C TYR A 114 -10.07 31.42 -5.95
N TRP A 115 -9.81 31.43 -7.27
CA TRP A 115 -9.35 32.60 -7.99
C TRP A 115 -10.41 33.72 -8.06
N ALA A 116 -11.69 33.34 -8.16
CA ALA A 116 -12.82 34.27 -8.10
C ALA A 116 -13.06 34.87 -6.71
N GLY A 117 -12.28 34.49 -5.69
CA GLY A 117 -12.34 35.07 -4.34
C GLY A 117 -13.32 34.39 -3.39
N TYR A 118 -13.86 33.22 -3.73
CA TYR A 118 -14.67 32.45 -2.78
C TYR A 118 -13.79 31.88 -1.66
N GLU A 119 -14.30 31.88 -0.43
CA GLU A 119 -13.54 31.40 0.74
C GLU A 119 -13.58 29.87 0.89
N TRP A 120 -14.69 29.23 0.50
CA TRP A 120 -14.88 27.78 0.70
C TRP A 120 -13.82 26.88 0.05
N PRO A 121 -13.22 27.18 -1.14
CA PRO A 121 -12.16 26.36 -1.74
C PRO A 121 -10.88 26.34 -0.90
N SER A 122 -10.63 27.40 -0.12
CA SER A 122 -9.46 27.47 0.76
C SER A 122 -9.45 26.36 1.82
N LEU A 123 -10.64 25.88 2.22
CA LEU A 123 -10.81 24.76 3.15
C LEU A 123 -10.31 23.42 2.58
N TRP A 124 -10.27 23.30 1.26
CA TRP A 124 -9.83 22.12 0.53
C TRP A 124 -8.36 22.24 0.13
N ILE A 125 -7.92 23.44 -0.24
CA ILE A 125 -6.57 23.69 -0.75
C ILE A 125 -5.55 23.84 0.39
N ARG A 126 -5.92 24.49 1.50
CA ARG A 126 -4.99 24.79 2.61
C ARG A 126 -5.14 23.79 3.73
N MET A 127 -4.03 23.47 4.39
CA MET A 127 -4.05 22.66 5.61
C MET A 127 -4.75 23.41 6.75
N GLN A 128 -5.61 22.67 7.48
CA GLN A 128 -6.44 23.20 8.56
C GLN A 128 -5.77 22.96 9.92
N HIS A 129 -6.31 23.54 10.98
CA HIS A 129 -5.88 23.31 12.38
C HIS A 129 -4.42 23.72 12.67
N LYS A 130 -4.11 25.02 12.52
CA LYS A 130 -2.87 25.61 13.02
C LYS A 130 -2.90 25.66 14.56
N SER A 131 -1.81 25.27 15.20
CA SER A 131 -1.64 25.38 16.66
C SER A 131 -1.43 26.84 17.06
N THR A 132 -1.94 27.22 18.23
CA THR A 132 -1.75 28.56 18.82
C THR A 132 -0.30 28.83 19.26
N LEU A 133 0.51 27.77 19.41
CA LEU A 133 1.94 27.86 19.76
C LEU A 133 2.85 28.06 18.54
N ALA A 134 2.28 28.20 17.35
CA ALA A 134 3.03 28.32 16.11
C ALA A 134 3.64 29.73 15.94
N ASP A 135 4.92 29.77 15.58
CA ASP A 135 5.50 30.99 15.02
C ASP A 135 4.93 31.19 13.60
N ASN A 136 4.14 32.25 13.43
CA ASN A 136 3.43 32.53 12.18
C ASN A 136 4.33 33.17 11.11
N HIS A 137 5.56 33.57 11.45
CA HIS A 137 6.43 34.30 10.54
C HIS A 137 7.14 33.40 9.51
N THR A 138 7.29 32.10 9.77
CA THR A 138 7.93 31.15 8.84
C THR A 138 7.08 29.90 8.63
N ILE A 139 7.11 29.32 7.42
CA ILE A 139 6.37 28.07 7.13
C ILE A 139 6.90 26.90 8.00
N GLU A 140 8.19 26.88 8.30
CA GLU A 140 8.84 25.87 9.14
C GLU A 140 8.52 26.03 10.64
N GLY A 141 8.22 27.26 11.08
CA GLY A 141 7.73 27.58 12.42
C GLY A 141 6.26 27.21 12.64
N GLN A 142 5.50 26.96 11.56
CA GLN A 142 4.10 26.56 11.68
C GLN A 142 3.98 25.16 12.28
N ARG A 143 3.09 25.08 13.27
CA ARG A 143 2.73 23.85 14.00
C ARG A 143 1.26 23.56 13.79
N TYR A 144 0.91 22.30 13.63
CA TYR A 144 -0.44 21.86 13.31
C TYR A 144 -0.89 20.72 14.22
N VAL A 145 -2.21 20.59 14.39
CA VAL A 145 -2.83 19.49 15.14
C VAL A 145 -3.80 18.74 14.22
N ARG A 146 -4.09 17.47 14.52
CA ARG A 146 -5.11 16.68 13.81
C ARG A 146 -6.51 17.31 14.01
N GLY A 147 -7.33 17.34 12.96
CA GLY A 147 -8.75 17.66 13.14
C GLY A 147 -9.66 17.23 11.99
N ILE A 148 -10.97 17.31 12.22
CA ILE A 148 -12.00 16.78 11.31
C ILE A 148 -12.01 17.47 9.95
N HIS A 149 -11.59 18.74 9.87
CA HIS A 149 -11.59 19.48 8.61
C HIS A 149 -10.46 19.07 7.67
N ASP A 150 -9.47 18.30 8.15
CA ASP A 150 -8.44 17.72 7.31
C ASP A 150 -9.02 16.75 6.26
N VAL A 151 -10.22 16.19 6.50
CA VAL A 151 -10.93 15.32 5.55
C VAL A 151 -11.16 16.01 4.20
N LYS A 152 -11.48 17.31 4.20
CA LYS A 152 -11.69 18.08 2.95
C LYS A 152 -10.40 18.17 2.15
N PHE A 153 -9.29 18.44 2.83
CA PHE A 153 -7.97 18.47 2.23
C PHE A 153 -7.56 17.11 1.66
N VAL A 154 -7.82 16.02 2.39
CA VAL A 154 -7.56 14.65 1.92
C VAL A 154 -8.36 14.34 0.65
N PHE A 155 -9.66 14.65 0.61
CA PHE A 155 -10.47 14.44 -0.60
C PHE A 155 -9.98 15.25 -1.80
N TYR A 156 -9.57 16.49 -1.59
CA TYR A 156 -8.95 17.29 -2.64
C TYR A 156 -7.68 16.62 -3.19
N TRP A 157 -6.82 16.09 -2.32
CA TRP A 157 -5.63 15.35 -2.73
C TRP A 157 -5.94 14.02 -3.41
N VAL A 158 -7.01 13.32 -3.02
CA VAL A 158 -7.47 12.11 -3.74
C VAL A 158 -7.75 12.45 -5.21
N ILE A 159 -8.46 13.55 -5.48
CA ILE A 159 -8.78 13.98 -6.84
C ILE A 159 -7.49 14.31 -7.61
N GLN A 160 -6.55 15.01 -6.98
CA GLN A 160 -5.24 15.31 -7.58
C GLN A 160 -4.46 14.03 -7.95
N ILE A 161 -4.44 13.04 -7.05
CA ILE A 161 -3.74 11.78 -7.27
C ILE A 161 -4.40 10.95 -8.37
N ILE A 162 -5.73 10.92 -8.43
CA ILE A 162 -6.48 10.25 -9.52
C ILE A 162 -6.18 10.93 -10.86
N ALA A 163 -6.19 12.26 -10.92
CA ALA A 163 -5.82 13.01 -12.12
C ALA A 163 -4.38 12.69 -12.55
N ALA A 164 -3.42 12.75 -11.62
CA ALA A 164 -2.02 12.43 -11.87
C ALA A 164 -1.84 10.99 -12.38
N ARG A 165 -2.50 10.02 -11.74
CA ARG A 165 -2.52 8.60 -12.17
C ARG A 165 -3.00 8.49 -13.60
N SER A 166 -4.13 9.11 -13.94
CA SER A 166 -4.67 9.03 -15.28
C SER A 166 -3.77 9.70 -16.32
N ILE A 167 -3.11 10.81 -15.98
CA ILE A 167 -2.11 11.45 -16.87
C ILE A 167 -0.93 10.52 -17.10
N LEU A 168 -0.38 9.94 -16.02
CA LEU A 168 0.79 9.06 -16.12
C LEU A 168 0.47 7.79 -16.91
N LEU A 169 -0.66 7.14 -16.64
CA LEU A 169 -1.06 5.90 -17.31
C LEU A 169 -1.41 6.09 -18.79
N HIS A 170 -1.91 7.26 -19.20
CA HIS A 170 -2.34 7.46 -20.60
C HIS A 170 -1.31 8.19 -21.45
N HIS A 171 -0.51 9.10 -20.87
CA HIS A 171 0.36 9.99 -21.66
C HIS A 171 1.85 9.74 -21.46
N LEU A 172 2.31 9.40 -20.27
CA LEU A 172 3.75 9.34 -19.97
C LEU A 172 4.29 7.92 -20.01
N LEU A 173 3.70 7.00 -19.24
CA LEU A 173 4.20 5.64 -19.08
C LEU A 173 4.09 4.76 -20.34
N PRO A 174 3.06 4.89 -21.20
CA PRO A 174 2.97 4.12 -22.44
C PRO A 174 4.08 4.43 -23.46
N VAL A 175 4.75 5.58 -23.35
CA VAL A 175 5.83 5.97 -24.26
C VAL A 175 7.02 5.02 -24.11
N ILE A 176 7.35 4.62 -22.89
CA ILE A 176 8.50 3.76 -22.57
C ILE A 176 8.41 2.36 -23.22
N PRO A 177 7.35 1.56 -23.00
CA PRO A 177 7.23 0.22 -23.58
C PRO A 177 7.11 0.25 -25.11
N ARG A 178 6.51 1.32 -25.68
CA ARG A 178 6.45 1.51 -27.14
C ARG A 178 7.82 1.79 -27.74
N CYS A 179 8.62 2.64 -27.09
CA CYS A 179 10.03 2.85 -27.45
C CYS A 179 10.87 1.57 -27.33
N LEU A 180 10.52 0.67 -26.39
CA LEU A 180 11.15 -0.64 -26.22
C LEU A 180 10.60 -1.73 -27.16
N GLY A 181 9.67 -1.41 -28.06
CA GLY A 181 9.12 -2.35 -29.04
C GLY A 181 8.18 -3.42 -28.45
N ILE A 182 7.60 -3.18 -27.28
CA ILE A 182 6.62 -4.11 -26.68
C ILE A 182 5.28 -3.95 -27.40
N THR A 183 4.89 -4.99 -28.15
CA THR A 183 3.63 -5.00 -28.93
C THR A 183 2.44 -5.63 -28.20
N ASN A 184 2.63 -6.08 -26.96
CA ASN A 184 1.59 -6.76 -26.19
C ASN A 184 0.90 -5.79 -25.22
N ASP A 185 -0.35 -5.43 -25.54
CA ASP A 185 -1.18 -4.49 -24.76
C ASP A 185 -1.30 -4.86 -23.28
N ARG A 186 -1.40 -6.16 -22.96
CA ARG A 186 -1.50 -6.63 -21.57
C ARG A 186 -0.19 -6.40 -20.80
N LYS A 187 0.96 -6.60 -21.46
CA LYS A 187 2.27 -6.34 -20.86
C LYS A 187 2.52 -4.84 -20.70
N GLU A 188 2.18 -4.04 -21.72
CA GLU A 188 2.23 -2.57 -21.68
C GLU A 188 1.42 -2.04 -20.49
N ARG A 189 0.18 -2.51 -20.34
CA ARG A 189 -0.69 -2.09 -19.23
C ARG A 189 -0.10 -2.40 -17.87
N ARG A 190 0.33 -3.64 -17.64
CA ARG A 190 0.92 -4.05 -16.36
C ARG A 190 2.17 -3.25 -16.04
N PHE A 191 2.98 -2.97 -17.06
CA PHE A 191 4.15 -2.10 -16.91
C PHE A 191 3.73 -0.69 -16.48
N CYS A 192 2.70 -0.10 -17.10
CA CYS A 192 2.19 1.22 -16.71
C CYS A 192 1.60 1.21 -15.29
N GLU A 193 0.81 0.19 -14.93
CA GLU A 193 0.25 0.03 -13.59
C GLU A 193 1.36 -0.04 -12.53
N MET A 194 2.40 -0.85 -12.75
CA MET A 194 3.56 -0.93 -11.85
C MET A 194 4.40 0.36 -11.86
N GLY A 195 4.54 1.00 -13.02
CA GLY A 195 5.28 2.24 -13.19
C GLY A 195 4.67 3.40 -12.40
N TRP A 196 3.33 3.48 -12.37
CA TRP A 196 2.62 4.43 -11.51
C TRP A 196 2.97 4.23 -10.04
N SER A 197 2.85 3.00 -9.54
CA SER A 197 3.18 2.68 -8.15
C SER A 197 4.64 3.00 -7.82
N MET A 198 5.57 2.64 -8.71
CA MET A 198 7.00 2.91 -8.52
C MET A 198 7.31 4.41 -8.45
N LEU A 199 6.76 5.21 -9.38
CA LEU A 199 6.97 6.66 -9.40
C LEU A 199 6.40 7.33 -8.15
N TYR A 200 5.21 6.92 -7.70
CA TYR A 200 4.63 7.44 -6.48
C TYR A 200 5.47 7.05 -5.24
N ILE A 201 5.85 5.77 -5.11
CA ILE A 201 6.62 5.30 -3.95
C ILE A 201 7.99 6.00 -3.88
N LEU A 202 8.68 6.16 -5.01
CA LEU A 202 9.98 6.82 -5.05
C LEU A 202 9.88 8.30 -4.69
N SER A 203 8.88 9.01 -5.24
CA SER A 203 8.66 10.43 -4.90
C SER A 203 8.25 10.60 -3.44
N SER A 204 7.35 9.76 -2.92
CA SER A 204 6.95 9.74 -1.51
C SER A 204 8.15 9.45 -0.61
N TRP A 205 9.01 8.49 -0.96
CA TRP A 205 10.23 8.19 -0.20
C TRP A 205 11.17 9.40 -0.15
N CYS A 206 11.42 10.06 -1.30
CA CYS A 206 12.27 11.26 -1.33
C CYS A 206 11.70 12.37 -0.45
N ILE A 207 10.39 12.62 -0.52
CA ILE A 207 9.74 13.65 0.29
C ILE A 207 9.77 13.28 1.78
N GLY A 208 9.41 12.05 2.13
CA GLY A 208 9.43 11.55 3.50
C GLY A 208 10.83 11.59 4.10
N PHE A 209 11.87 11.26 3.31
CA PHE A 209 13.26 11.40 3.73
C PHE A 209 13.62 12.85 4.02
N ARG A 210 13.17 13.80 3.19
CA ARG A 210 13.38 15.24 3.46
C ARG A 210 12.68 15.72 4.73
N VAL A 211 11.46 15.26 4.99
CA VAL A 211 10.72 15.56 6.23
C VAL A 211 11.43 14.96 7.45
N TRP A 212 11.98 13.75 7.33
CA TRP A 212 12.76 13.14 8.40
C TRP A 212 14.07 13.89 8.67
N GLN A 213 14.78 14.31 7.62
CA GLN A 213 16.01 15.09 7.75
C GLN A 213 15.82 16.43 8.48
N THR A 214 14.66 17.07 8.36
CA THR A 214 14.36 18.35 9.01
C THR A 214 13.77 18.19 10.41
N SER A 215 13.57 16.95 10.87
CA SER A 215 13.01 16.67 12.19
C SER A 215 14.07 16.66 13.29
N SER A 216 13.68 16.98 14.53
CA SER A 216 14.56 16.95 15.72
C SER A 216 15.07 15.55 16.08
N TYR A 217 14.42 14.52 15.54
CA TYR A 217 14.74 13.10 15.76
C TYR A 217 15.50 12.47 14.58
N PHE A 218 16.07 13.28 13.69
CA PHE A 218 16.96 12.78 12.65
C PHE A 218 18.15 12.03 13.27
N MET A 219 18.31 10.75 12.90
CA MET A 219 19.39 9.85 13.39
C MET A 219 19.49 9.68 14.91
N SER A 220 18.47 10.06 15.68
CA SER A 220 18.41 9.84 17.14
C SER A 220 17.07 9.20 17.51
N THR A 221 17.12 7.91 17.83
CA THR A 221 15.95 7.16 18.30
C THR A 221 15.46 7.65 19.65
N GLN A 222 16.36 8.15 20.50
CA GLN A 222 15.99 8.72 21.79
C GLN A 222 15.10 9.95 21.61
N ASN A 223 15.47 10.86 20.71
CA ASN A 223 14.70 12.07 20.43
C ASN A 223 13.30 11.79 19.87
N MET A 224 13.05 10.59 19.36
CA MET A 224 11.73 10.19 18.86
C MET A 224 10.70 10.00 19.98
N TYR A 225 11.13 9.65 21.19
CA TYR A 225 10.24 9.33 22.32
C TYR A 225 10.23 10.39 23.43
N ILE A 226 11.10 11.39 23.34
CA ILE A 226 11.11 12.50 24.29
C ILE A 226 9.75 13.20 24.26
N ASN A 227 9.17 13.45 25.45
CA ASN A 227 7.89 14.12 25.65
C ASN A 227 6.68 13.47 24.95
N TYR A 228 6.78 12.18 24.63
CA TYR A 228 5.62 11.42 24.18
C TYR A 228 4.60 11.30 25.32
N PRO A 229 3.29 11.54 25.07
CA PRO A 229 2.66 11.82 23.77
C PRO A 229 2.44 13.31 23.45
N ASP A 230 2.69 14.24 24.38
CA ASP A 230 2.25 15.64 24.30
C ASP A 230 2.85 16.38 23.08
N ASP A 231 4.13 16.19 22.80
CA ASP A 231 4.80 16.84 21.66
C ASP A 231 4.40 16.20 20.31
N HIS A 232 3.97 14.94 20.29
CA HIS A 232 3.61 14.19 19.07
C HIS A 232 2.23 14.56 18.53
N VAL A 233 1.40 15.20 19.36
CA VAL A 233 0.12 15.78 18.92
C VAL A 233 0.35 17.02 18.04
N ILE A 234 1.51 17.68 18.19
CA ILE A 234 1.87 18.90 17.48
C ILE A 234 2.86 18.58 16.36
N MET A 235 2.38 18.68 15.12
CA MET A 235 3.15 18.31 13.94
C MET A 235 3.74 19.55 13.26
N SER A 236 4.92 19.41 12.65
CA SER A 236 5.42 20.42 11.70
C SER A 236 4.54 20.45 10.44
N TYR A 237 4.57 21.56 9.70
CA TYR A 237 3.87 21.69 8.42
C TYR A 237 4.16 20.50 7.48
N GLY A 238 5.45 20.18 7.28
CA GLY A 238 5.87 19.12 6.36
C GLY A 238 5.40 17.73 6.80
N LEU A 239 5.45 17.45 8.10
CA LEU A 239 5.01 16.17 8.65
C LEU A 239 3.50 15.98 8.49
N LYS A 240 2.70 16.97 8.89
CA LYS A 240 1.24 16.90 8.72
C LYS A 240 0.86 16.74 7.25
N TRP A 241 1.45 17.56 6.38
CA TRP A 241 1.20 17.49 4.95
C TRP A 241 1.47 16.08 4.40
N PHE A 242 2.61 15.50 4.78
CA PHE A 242 3.03 14.17 4.33
C PHE A 242 2.02 13.09 4.75
N TYR A 243 1.56 13.09 6.00
CA TYR A 243 0.54 12.14 6.48
C TYR A 243 -0.80 12.30 5.76
N LEU A 244 -1.25 13.53 5.51
CA LEU A 244 -2.51 13.78 4.82
C LEU A 244 -2.46 13.35 3.35
N VAL A 245 -1.34 13.62 2.65
CA VAL A 245 -1.15 13.17 1.27
C VAL A 245 -1.04 11.65 1.20
N GLN A 246 -0.35 11.01 2.16
CA GLN A 246 -0.25 9.55 2.22
C GLN A 246 -1.63 8.91 2.47
N SER A 247 -2.45 9.53 3.33
CA SER A 247 -3.86 9.13 3.54
C SER A 247 -4.67 9.22 2.25
N ALA A 248 -4.52 10.33 1.51
CA ALA A 248 -5.19 10.53 0.23
C ALA A 248 -4.77 9.49 -0.82
N PHE A 249 -3.49 9.12 -0.86
CA PHE A 249 -3.01 8.05 -1.76
C PHE A 249 -3.65 6.71 -1.43
N TRP A 250 -3.68 6.31 -0.16
CA TRP A 250 -4.32 5.05 0.23
C TRP A 250 -5.81 5.04 -0.07
N LEU A 251 -6.50 6.16 0.15
CA LEU A 251 -7.91 6.29 -0.22
C LEU A 251 -8.12 6.23 -1.74
N SER A 252 -7.20 6.80 -2.54
CA SER A 252 -7.24 6.69 -4.00
C SER A 252 -7.02 5.25 -4.51
N ASN A 253 -6.27 4.42 -3.77
CA ASN A 253 -6.11 3.00 -4.07
C ASN A 253 -7.38 2.21 -3.78
N VAL A 254 -8.15 2.58 -2.75
CA VAL A 254 -9.50 2.03 -2.52
C VAL A 254 -10.43 2.38 -3.69
N TYR A 255 -10.36 3.58 -4.27
CA TYR A 255 -11.08 3.87 -5.51
C TYR A 255 -10.61 2.97 -6.67
N THR A 256 -9.29 2.89 -6.85
CA THR A 256 -8.66 2.18 -7.97
C THR A 256 -9.02 0.68 -8.00
N ILE A 257 -9.02 0.00 -6.85
CA ILE A 257 -9.34 -1.44 -6.77
C ILE A 257 -10.80 -1.76 -7.17
N HIS A 258 -11.71 -0.78 -7.07
CA HIS A 258 -13.11 -0.94 -7.50
C HIS A 258 -13.31 -0.66 -8.99
N VAL A 259 -12.45 0.18 -9.59
CA VAL A 259 -12.50 0.53 -11.02
C VAL A 259 -11.78 -0.51 -11.87
N GLU A 260 -10.67 -1.05 -11.38
CA GLU A 260 -9.86 -2.03 -12.09
C GLU A 260 -10.50 -3.43 -12.12
N GLU A 261 -9.96 -4.28 -12.99
CA GLU A 261 -10.36 -5.69 -13.10
C GLU A 261 -10.16 -6.39 -11.74
N ARG A 262 -11.20 -7.05 -11.24
CA ARG A 262 -11.13 -7.74 -9.96
C ARG A 262 -10.17 -8.92 -10.05
N ARG A 263 -9.06 -8.79 -9.34
CA ARG A 263 -8.09 -9.87 -9.14
C ARG A 263 -8.63 -10.89 -8.11
N LYS A 264 -8.03 -12.09 -8.09
CA LYS A 264 -8.45 -13.18 -7.19
C LYS A 264 -8.26 -12.84 -5.71
N ASP A 265 -7.31 -11.96 -5.42
CA ASP A 265 -6.89 -11.42 -4.11
C ASP A 265 -7.62 -10.13 -3.71
N HIS A 266 -8.72 -9.76 -4.38
CA HIS A 266 -9.38 -8.46 -4.16
C HIS A 266 -9.81 -8.19 -2.70
N ASN A 267 -10.38 -9.19 -2.01
CA ASN A 267 -10.84 -9.00 -0.63
C ASN A 267 -9.67 -8.80 0.33
N GLU A 268 -8.57 -9.52 0.11
CA GLU A 268 -7.35 -9.41 0.91
C GLU A 268 -6.70 -8.04 0.70
N MET A 269 -6.56 -7.60 -0.56
CA MET A 269 -6.05 -6.27 -0.90
C MET A 269 -6.93 -5.14 -0.35
N LEU A 270 -8.26 -5.30 -0.37
CA LEU A 270 -9.17 -4.32 0.23
C LEU A 270 -8.99 -4.25 1.75
N ALA A 271 -8.93 -5.40 2.43
CA ALA A 271 -8.69 -5.46 3.87
C ALA A 271 -7.34 -4.81 4.23
N HIS A 272 -6.29 -5.09 3.45
CA HIS A 272 -4.99 -4.45 3.60
C HIS A 272 -5.11 -2.92 3.49
N HIS A 273 -5.81 -2.40 2.48
CA HIS A 273 -6.00 -0.95 2.34
C HIS A 273 -6.75 -0.33 3.53
N VAL A 274 -7.78 -1.01 4.05
CA VAL A 274 -8.52 -0.53 5.24
C VAL A 274 -7.59 -0.45 6.46
N VAL A 275 -6.79 -1.49 6.71
CA VAL A 275 -5.83 -1.52 7.82
C VAL A 275 -4.78 -0.42 7.64
N THR A 276 -4.22 -0.26 6.44
CA THR A 276 -3.22 0.77 6.18
C THR A 276 -3.79 2.18 6.32
N ILE A 277 -5.03 2.43 5.90
CA ILE A 277 -5.71 3.71 6.16
C ILE A 277 -5.88 3.94 7.67
N ALA A 278 -6.32 2.92 8.41
CA ALA A 278 -6.50 3.02 9.85
C ALA A 278 -5.18 3.30 10.60
N LEU A 279 -4.05 2.75 10.14
CA LEU A 279 -2.73 3.00 10.73
C LEU A 279 -2.20 4.42 10.46
N VAL A 280 -2.57 5.01 9.33
CA VAL A 280 -2.10 6.34 8.93
C VAL A 280 -2.93 7.47 9.59
N LEU A 281 -4.20 7.19 9.96
CA LEU A 281 -5.16 8.17 10.50
C LEU A 281 -5.05 8.42 12.01
#